data_AF-D8G5E0-F1
#
_entry.id   AF-D8G5E0-F1
#
_cell.length_a   1.000
_cell.length_b   1.000
_cell.length_c   1.000
_cell.angle_alpha   90.00
_cell.angle_beta   90.00
_cell.angle_gamma   90.00
#
_symmetry.space_group_name_H-M   'P 1'
#
loop_
_entity.id
_entity.type
_entity.pdbx_description
1 polymer ?
#
loop_
_entity_poly.entity_id
_entity_poly.type
_entity_poly.pdbx_seq_one_letter_code
_entity_poly.pdbx_strand_id
1 'polypeptide(L)'
;MLKLTYTETGFNLERLAQSPEQLVALRVILAMRVGQSVCVEPSTAAFLLPANLSALSLLEMEVRRDESDAIALCVADAEYVEVNLCGTWLSVNAEGADGIFMTVLSDRAEFLLLKLWHEAEAGASVVKEVGD
;
A
#
# COMPACT_ATOMS: atom_id res chain seq x y z
N MET A 1 -10.43 -3.32 -0.80
CA MET A 1 -9.02 -3.71 -0.55
C MET A 1 -8.08 -2.72 -1.19
N LEU A 2 -6.89 -2.55 -0.63
CA LEU A 2 -5.81 -1.80 -1.24
C LEU A 2 -4.81 -2.74 -1.93
N LYS A 3 -4.27 -2.29 -3.06
CA LYS A 3 -3.20 -2.96 -3.80
C LYS A 3 -2.03 -1.99 -3.98
N LEU A 4 -0.85 -2.41 -3.53
CA LEU A 4 0.40 -1.72 -3.81
C LEU A 4 1.13 -2.50 -4.91
N THR A 5 1.47 -1.83 -6.01
CA THR A 5 2.28 -2.41 -7.09
C THR A 5 3.67 -1.83 -7.02
N TYR A 6 4.63 -2.62 -6.58
CA TYR A 6 6.03 -2.19 -6.50
C TYR A 6 6.64 -2.18 -7.89
N THR A 7 7.40 -1.12 -8.15
CA THR A 7 8.16 -0.89 -9.38
C THR A 7 9.61 -0.58 -9.00
N GLU A 8 10.49 -0.51 -10.00
CA GLU A 8 11.92 -0.19 -9.77
C GLU A 8 12.15 1.15 -9.03
N THR A 9 11.20 2.10 -9.12
CA THR A 9 11.35 3.46 -8.59
C THR A 9 10.42 3.80 -7.44
N GLY A 10 9.59 2.86 -6.99
CA GLY A 10 8.62 3.11 -5.92
C GLY A 10 7.46 2.12 -5.96
N PHE A 11 6.26 2.60 -5.69
CA PHE A 11 5.05 1.79 -5.83
C PHE A 11 3.84 2.65 -6.20
N ASN A 12 2.85 2.03 -6.81
CA ASN A 12 1.54 2.62 -7.03
C ASN A 12 0.53 2.04 -6.04
N LEU A 13 -0.26 2.91 -5.39
CA LEU A 13 -1.36 2.51 -4.52
C LEU A 13 -2.70 2.68 -5.24
N GLU A 14 -3.53 1.64 -5.24
CA GLU A 14 -4.88 1.68 -5.78
C GLU A 14 -5.88 0.96 -4.86
N ARG A 15 -7.14 1.36 -4.93
CA ARG A 15 -8.24 0.64 -4.27
C ARG A 15 -8.96 -0.24 -5.27
N LEU A 16 -9.16 -1.51 -4.90
CA LEU A 16 -9.86 -2.50 -5.70
C LEU A 16 -11.13 -2.99 -4.99
N ALA A 17 -12.15 -3.24 -5.80
CA ALA A 17 -13.43 -3.81 -5.35
C ALA A 17 -13.38 -5.33 -5.14
N GLN A 18 -12.41 -6.02 -5.76
CA GLN A 18 -12.19 -7.44 -5.57
C GLN A 18 -11.46 -7.72 -4.25
N SER A 19 -11.66 -8.92 -3.72
CA SER A 19 -10.96 -9.42 -2.53
C SER A 19 -9.52 -9.89 -2.84
N PRO A 20 -8.64 -9.99 -1.81
CA PRO A 20 -7.29 -10.53 -2.01
C PRO A 20 -7.32 -11.94 -2.59
N GLU A 21 -8.24 -12.79 -2.13
CA GLU A 21 -8.39 -14.17 -2.58
C GLU A 21 -8.73 -14.25 -4.07
N GLN A 22 -9.60 -13.34 -4.56
CA GLN A 22 -9.93 -13.26 -5.97
C GLN A 22 -8.72 -12.86 -6.83
N LEU A 23 -7.92 -11.87 -6.39
CA LEU A 23 -6.72 -11.46 -7.12
C LEU A 23 -5.66 -12.56 -7.10
N VAL A 24 -5.44 -13.20 -5.95
CA VAL A 24 -4.52 -14.33 -5.80
C VAL A 24 -4.92 -15.47 -6.74
N ALA A 25 -6.20 -15.88 -6.72
CA ALA A 25 -6.69 -16.95 -7.59
C ALA A 25 -6.47 -16.63 -9.07
N LEU A 26 -6.79 -15.40 -9.51
CA LEU A 26 -6.57 -14.96 -10.89
C LEU A 26 -5.08 -15.03 -11.29
N ARG A 27 -4.19 -14.57 -10.41
CA ARG A 27 -2.73 -14.56 -10.68
C ARG A 27 -2.15 -15.97 -10.70
N VAL A 28 -2.56 -16.83 -9.77
CA VAL A 28 -2.14 -18.24 -9.73
C VAL A 28 -2.60 -19.00 -10.97
N ILE A 29 -3.87 -18.83 -11.37
CA ILE A 29 -4.40 -19.47 -12.59
C ILE A 29 -3.62 -19.01 -13.83
N LEU A 30 -3.33 -17.72 -13.93
CA LEU A 30 -2.55 -17.19 -15.05
C LEU A 30 -1.14 -17.78 -15.06
N ALA A 31 -0.42 -17.72 -13.93
CA ALA A 31 0.94 -18.22 -13.78
C ALA A 31 1.05 -19.70 -14.20
N MET A 32 0.12 -20.54 -13.71
CA MET A 32 0.03 -21.95 -14.08
C MET A 32 -0.16 -22.17 -15.59
N ARG A 33 -0.97 -21.32 -16.25
CA ARG A 33 -1.21 -21.42 -17.71
C ARG A 33 0.00 -21.02 -18.55
N VAL A 34 0.83 -20.12 -18.05
CA VAL A 34 2.02 -19.63 -18.76
C VAL A 34 3.31 -20.33 -18.31
N GLY A 35 3.21 -21.35 -17.45
CA GLY A 35 4.37 -22.11 -16.94
C GLY A 35 5.30 -21.29 -16.06
N GLN A 36 4.77 -20.25 -15.38
CA GLN A 36 5.52 -19.43 -14.44
C GLN A 36 5.17 -19.80 -12.99
N SER A 37 6.17 -19.74 -12.12
CA SER A 37 5.96 -19.81 -10.68
C SER A 37 5.35 -18.51 -10.15
N VAL A 38 4.59 -18.64 -9.06
CA VAL A 38 4.11 -17.50 -8.28
C VAL A 38 4.24 -17.84 -6.80
N CYS A 39 4.78 -16.90 -6.05
CA CYS A 39 4.90 -16.94 -4.60
C CYS A 39 3.79 -16.10 -4.00
N VAL A 40 3.13 -16.63 -2.96
CA VAL A 40 2.07 -15.94 -2.22
C VAL A 40 2.33 -16.19 -0.74
N GLU A 41 2.49 -15.12 0.03
CA GLU A 41 2.85 -15.22 1.45
C GLU A 41 2.25 -14.08 2.29
N PRO A 42 1.94 -14.31 3.58
CA PRO A 42 1.68 -13.24 4.52
C PRO A 42 2.92 -12.35 4.65
N SER A 43 2.73 -11.03 4.65
CA SER A 43 3.83 -10.08 4.72
C SER A 43 3.38 -8.74 5.30
N THR A 44 4.31 -7.81 5.42
CA THR A 44 4.08 -6.43 5.81
C THR A 44 4.62 -5.46 4.76
N ALA A 45 3.96 -4.33 4.59
CA ALA A 45 4.43 -3.23 3.75
C ALA A 45 4.53 -1.96 4.58
N ALA A 46 5.61 -1.19 4.38
CA ALA A 46 5.82 0.09 5.03
C ALA A 46 6.13 1.18 4.01
N PHE A 47 5.61 2.39 4.22
CA PHE A 47 5.93 3.57 3.42
C PHE A 47 5.70 4.87 4.19
N LEU A 48 6.29 5.95 3.70
CA LEU A 48 6.22 7.27 4.33
C LEU A 48 5.13 8.14 3.72
N LEU A 49 4.46 8.91 4.58
CA LEU A 49 3.58 10.02 4.20
C LEU A 49 4.08 11.31 4.88
N PRO A 50 4.01 12.47 4.21
CA PRO A 50 4.27 13.75 4.85
C PRO A 50 3.36 13.97 6.08
N ALA A 51 3.93 14.48 7.17
CA ALA A 51 3.21 14.72 8.43
C ALA A 51 2.21 15.88 8.36
N ASN A 52 2.31 16.74 7.34
CA ASN A 52 1.49 17.94 7.15
C ASN A 52 0.22 17.72 6.30
N LEU A 53 -0.13 16.47 5.96
CA LEU A 53 -1.29 16.17 5.10
C LEU A 53 -2.63 16.44 5.80
N SER A 54 -3.57 16.98 5.03
CA SER A 54 -4.84 17.53 5.54
C SER A 54 -5.74 16.51 6.25
N ALA A 55 -5.67 15.23 5.88
CA ALA A 55 -6.52 14.16 6.40
C ALA A 55 -5.78 13.16 7.31
N LEU A 56 -4.53 13.41 7.67
CA LEU A 56 -3.70 12.45 8.42
C LEU A 56 -4.29 12.17 9.80
N SER A 57 -4.74 13.21 10.50
CA SER A 57 -5.42 13.08 11.80
C SER A 57 -6.72 12.28 11.73
N LEU A 58 -7.42 12.31 10.60
CA LEU A 58 -8.60 11.47 10.39
C LEU A 58 -8.21 10.00 10.26
N LEU A 59 -7.12 9.70 9.54
CA LEU A 59 -6.61 8.33 9.44
C LEU A 59 -6.16 7.82 10.80
N GLU A 60 -5.42 8.62 11.58
CA GLU A 60 -5.00 8.25 12.94
C GLU A 60 -6.17 7.88 13.85
N MET A 61 -7.27 8.64 13.79
CA MET A 61 -8.47 8.32 14.56
C MET A 61 -9.13 7.01 14.13
N GLU A 62 -9.11 6.70 12.83
CA GLU A 62 -9.65 5.43 12.34
C GLU A 62 -8.74 4.25 12.67
N VAL A 63 -7.42 4.42 12.58
CA VAL A 63 -6.44 3.39 12.99
C VAL A 63 -6.57 3.06 14.48
N ARG A 64 -6.78 4.05 15.34
CA ARG A 64 -7.02 3.81 16.78
C ARG A 64 -8.33 3.08 17.09
N ARG A 65 -9.30 3.10 16.16
CA ARG A 65 -10.57 2.37 16.29
C ARG A 65 -10.52 0.99 15.65
N ASP A 66 -9.51 0.74 14.83
CA ASP A 66 -9.33 -0.54 14.18
C ASP A 66 -8.82 -1.57 15.19
N GLU A 67 -9.49 -2.72 15.26
CA GLU A 67 -9.12 -3.81 16.18
C GLU A 67 -8.27 -4.88 15.48
N SER A 68 -8.09 -4.78 14.14
CA SER A 68 -7.46 -5.87 13.37
C SER A 68 -5.93 -5.79 13.27
N ASP A 69 -5.29 -4.76 13.83
CA ASP A 69 -3.85 -4.48 13.70
C ASP A 69 -3.34 -4.50 12.24
N ALA A 70 -4.25 -4.27 11.28
CA ALA A 70 -3.95 -4.38 9.85
C ALA A 70 -3.21 -3.16 9.33
N ILE A 71 -3.31 -2.05 10.07
CA ILE A 71 -2.62 -0.79 9.82
C ILE A 71 -2.09 -0.23 11.14
N ALA A 72 -0.87 0.31 11.09
CA ALA A 72 -0.27 1.08 12.17
C ALA A 72 0.38 2.35 11.63
N LEU A 73 0.35 3.42 12.44
CA LEU A 73 1.00 4.69 12.12
C LEU A 73 2.02 5.02 13.19
N CYS A 74 3.24 5.34 12.75
CA CYS A 74 4.36 5.70 13.62
C CYS A 74 4.98 7.00 13.13
N VAL A 75 5.33 7.90 14.06
CA VAL A 75 6.12 9.09 13.70
C VAL A 75 7.51 8.61 13.30
N ALA A 76 7.90 8.86 12.04
CA ALA A 76 9.22 8.50 11.54
C ALA A 76 10.23 9.59 11.91
N ASP A 77 9.89 10.85 11.59
CA ASP A 77 10.66 12.05 11.94
C ASP A 77 9.75 13.29 12.02
N ALA A 78 10.33 14.49 11.96
CA ALA A 78 9.60 15.74 12.06
C ALA A 78 8.72 16.05 10.82
N GLU A 79 9.06 15.47 9.66
CA GLU A 79 8.42 15.73 8.38
C GLU A 79 7.58 14.55 7.89
N TYR A 80 7.80 13.34 8.40
CA TYR A 80 7.17 12.10 7.91
C TYR A 80 6.55 11.22 9.01
N VAL A 81 5.46 10.57 8.63
CA VAL A 81 4.81 9.48 9.35
C VAL A 81 4.94 8.20 8.52
N GLU A 82 5.35 7.12 9.17
CA GLU A 82 5.41 5.79 8.58
C GLU A 82 4.06 5.09 8.73
N VAL A 83 3.56 4.59 7.60
CA VAL A 83 2.40 3.71 7.52
C VAL A 83 2.91 2.28 7.42
N ASN A 84 2.52 1.43 8.36
CA ASN A 84 2.79 0.00 8.34
C ASN A 84 1.48 -0.75 8.07
N LEU A 85 1.51 -1.71 7.15
CA LEU A 85 0.36 -2.50 6.72
C LEU A 85 0.68 -3.98 6.86
N CYS A 86 -0.29 -4.76 7.34
CA CYS A 86 -0.27 -6.21 7.31
C CYS A 86 -1.08 -6.70 6.11
N GLY A 87 -0.62 -7.74 5.42
CA GLY A 87 -1.27 -8.19 4.21
C GLY A 87 -0.65 -9.40 3.55
N THR A 88 -0.87 -9.51 2.24
CA THR A 88 -0.38 -10.61 1.40
C THR A 88 0.54 -10.08 0.33
N TRP A 89 1.73 -10.65 0.23
CA TRP A 89 2.68 -10.43 -0.86
C TRP A 89 2.48 -11.45 -1.96
N LEU A 90 2.56 -10.99 -3.21
CA LEU A 90 2.52 -11.82 -4.41
C LEU A 90 3.64 -11.40 -5.36
N SER A 91 4.53 -12.34 -5.69
CA SER A 91 5.62 -12.12 -6.64
C SER A 91 5.90 -13.36 -7.49
N VAL A 92 6.60 -13.18 -8.61
CA VAL A 92 7.14 -14.27 -9.45
C VAL A 92 8.49 -14.77 -8.95
N ASN A 93 9.17 -13.99 -8.10
CA ASN A 93 10.44 -14.34 -7.47
C ASN A 93 10.31 -14.18 -5.96
N ALA A 94 10.55 -15.25 -5.21
CA ALA A 94 10.48 -15.23 -3.74
C ALA A 94 11.45 -14.23 -3.09
N GLU A 95 12.56 -13.92 -3.76
CA GLU A 95 13.58 -12.98 -3.25
C GLU A 95 13.52 -11.61 -3.96
N GLY A 96 12.53 -11.39 -4.82
CA GLY A 96 12.40 -10.15 -5.60
C GLY A 96 11.75 -9.02 -4.82
N ALA A 97 12.21 -7.78 -5.04
CA ALA A 97 11.58 -6.57 -4.54
C ALA A 97 10.36 -6.13 -5.38
N ASP A 98 10.19 -6.71 -6.57
CA ASP A 98 9.07 -6.42 -7.46
C ASP A 98 7.90 -7.37 -7.22
N GLY A 99 6.70 -6.82 -7.08
CA GLY A 99 5.52 -7.61 -6.79
C GLY A 99 4.32 -6.77 -6.45
N ILE A 100 3.30 -7.47 -5.97
CA ILE A 100 2.01 -6.92 -5.58
C ILE A 100 1.80 -7.22 -4.11
N PHE A 101 1.61 -6.17 -3.31
CA PHE A 101 1.13 -6.31 -1.95
C PHE A 101 -0.37 -5.98 -1.91
N MET A 102 -1.14 -6.73 -1.12
CA MET A 102 -2.56 -6.52 -0.92
C MET A 102 -2.86 -6.45 0.57
N THR A 103 -3.72 -5.52 0.97
CA THR A 103 -4.23 -5.45 2.33
C THR A 103 -5.73 -5.14 2.34
N VAL A 104 -6.39 -5.59 3.40
CA VAL A 104 -7.80 -5.30 3.66
C VAL A 104 -7.85 -4.48 4.93
N LEU A 105 -8.41 -3.29 4.82
CA LEU A 105 -8.67 -2.41 5.95
C LEU A 105 -10.18 -2.11 6.01
N SER A 106 -10.61 -1.35 7.00
CA SER A 106 -11.97 -0.78 6.97
C SER A 106 -12.15 0.14 5.75
N ASP A 107 -13.36 0.20 5.19
CA ASP A 107 -13.66 1.03 4.02
C ASP A 107 -13.19 2.49 4.18
N ARG A 108 -13.30 3.01 5.41
CA ARG A 108 -12.90 4.37 5.75
C ARG A 108 -11.37 4.51 5.81
N ALA A 109 -10.66 3.55 6.39
CA ALA A 109 -9.20 3.54 6.40
C ALA A 109 -8.64 3.42 4.97
N GLU A 110 -9.19 2.53 4.14
CA GLU A 110 -8.80 2.41 2.73
C GLU A 110 -8.97 3.73 1.97
N PHE A 111 -10.12 4.38 2.14
CA PHE A 111 -10.42 5.65 1.48
C PHE A 111 -9.47 6.77 1.93
N LEU A 112 -9.26 6.91 3.23
CA LEU A 112 -8.39 7.95 3.79
C LEU A 112 -6.94 7.74 3.37
N LEU A 113 -6.44 6.51 3.41
CA LEU A 113 -5.07 6.20 3.03
C LEU A 113 -4.82 6.47 1.54
N LEU A 114 -5.74 6.06 0.66
CA LEU A 114 -5.62 6.35 -0.76
C LEU A 114 -5.67 7.87 -1.05
N LYS A 115 -6.53 8.61 -0.35
CA LYS A 115 -6.60 10.07 -0.49
C LYS A 115 -5.29 10.74 -0.08
N LEU A 116 -4.72 10.34 1.05
CA LEU A 116 -3.45 10.86 1.56
C LEU A 116 -2.28 10.55 0.62
N TRP A 117 -2.26 9.34 0.07
CA TRP A 117 -1.29 8.95 -0.94
C TRP A 117 -1.32 9.88 -2.16
N HIS A 118 -2.50 10.12 -2.73
CA HIS A 118 -2.62 11.04 -3.87
C HIS A 118 -2.27 12.49 -3.54
N GLU A 119 -2.59 12.96 -2.33
CA GLU A 119 -2.19 14.30 -1.86
C GLU A 119 -0.67 14.42 -1.76
N ALA A 120 0.01 13.38 -1.24
CA ALA A 120 1.47 13.32 -1.16
C ALA A 120 2.13 13.31 -2.54
N GLU A 121 1.62 12.52 -3.48
CA GLU A 121 2.14 12.48 -4.85
C GLU A 121 1.99 13.82 -5.59
N ALA A 122 0.85 14.50 -5.42
CA ALA A 122 0.63 15.83 -5.98
C ALA A 122 1.63 16.87 -5.41
N GLY A 123 1.87 16.83 -4.09
CA GLY A 123 2.86 17.69 -3.45
C GLY A 123 4.29 17.43 -3.93
N ALA A 124 4.68 16.16 -4.08
CA ALA A 124 5.99 15.77 -4.56
C ALA A 124 6.25 16.22 -6.02
N SER A 125 5.22 16.24 -6.87
CA SER A 125 5.32 16.72 -8.25
C SER A 125 5.62 18.22 -8.32
N VAL A 126 4.99 19.04 -7.48
CA VAL A 126 5.16 20.51 -7.49
C VAL A 126 6.56 20.91 -7.04
N VAL A 127 7.15 20.18 -6.09
CA VAL A 127 8.53 20.45 -5.62
C VAL A 127 9.57 20.16 -6.72
N LYS A 128 9.32 19.18 -7.61
CA LYS A 128 10.22 18.88 -8.73
C LYS A 128 10.25 19.96 -9.81
N GLU A 129 9.13 20.66 -10.04
CA GLU A 129 9.06 21.71 -11.07
C GLU A 129 9.71 23.04 -10.67
N VAL A 130 9.89 23.30 -9.37
CA VAL A 130 10.50 24.54 -8.85
C VAL A 130 12.02 24.41 -8.67
N GLY A 131 12.56 23.20 -8.85
CA GLY A 131 13.97 22.87 -8.61
C GLY A 131 14.87 22.84 -9.85
N ASP A 132 14.38 23.14 -11.05
CA ASP A 132 15.15 23.21 -12.31
C ASP A 132 15.41 24.66 -12.77
#